data_AF-A0A2T7QAK5-F1
#
_entry.id   AF-A0A2T7QAK5-F1
#
_cell.length_a   1.000
_cell.length_b   1.000
_cell.length_c   1.000
_cell.angle_alpha   90.00
_cell.angle_beta   90.00
_cell.angle_gamma   90.00
#
_symmetry.space_group_name_H-M   'P 1'
#
loop_
_entity.id
_entity.type
_entity.pdbx_description
1 polymer ?
#
loop_
_entity_poly.entity_id
_entity_poly.type
_entity_poly.pdbx_seq_one_letter_code
_entity_poly.pdbx_strand_id
1 'polypeptide(L)'
;MKRIILPLLLVSILIWGCQNNSTQKFPQGIEHVIVIGVDGLSPDGIRNAETPVIDSMIKNGAVKWNVRTVLTTASSQNWASMIMGAGPEQHGVIDNDWEREEHSLPPVVAGEEGIFPTIFGLIRSQKPDAEIGTVYHWGGFGRLFEKKAVNYDKHFSTEDSTAADFTTYIKEKKPTFGFVHFDHVDHAGHHDGHGTPAYYAAVSKTDSLVKEILKSIKDAGIDQNTLVIITADHGGIGKGHGGPTPEEGEIAMILFGKDIKHGYKIQQQVYTYDLAATIAFAFHLTPPYAWIGRPIKPAFEGFDEPANLWKGKEVIATPTIYPKRNLYQQAGGLYINESAKVSMKTWVENSAIHYTLNGGVPDSSSPVYKAPFTIDSTTVVQAKAFDNNGNESAVSTAYFRVLKPQANSGLSVAFYKGAGWKQLPLFSKLSPATRWNSNEFFIDTKRTDSLLSKDNSCFGLVFTGYIQIDVAGEYKFYTQSDDGSALYINDKKVVNNDGDHGVKEASGEITLEAGKHPIRIDFFNADGGYWLDAFYKGPGISKQLIPADKLFLTR
;
A
#
# COMPACT_ATOMS: atom_id res chain seq x y z
N MET A 1 29.70 -92.20 -13.58
CA MET A 1 29.16 -91.30 -12.53
C MET A 1 29.26 -89.87 -13.03
N LYS A 2 28.16 -89.12 -12.88
CA LYS A 2 27.86 -87.81 -13.45
C LYS A 2 28.82 -86.71 -12.97
N ARG A 3 29.26 -85.82 -13.85
CA ARG A 3 29.61 -84.43 -13.50
C ARG A 3 28.89 -83.50 -14.46
N ILE A 4 27.86 -82.85 -13.91
CA ILE A 4 27.05 -81.81 -14.54
C ILE A 4 27.85 -80.51 -14.42
N ILE A 5 28.18 -79.89 -15.55
CA ILE A 5 28.69 -78.52 -15.62
C ILE A 5 27.52 -77.66 -16.05
N LEU A 6 27.05 -76.80 -15.16
CA LEU A 6 25.97 -75.84 -15.38
C LEU A 6 26.61 -74.54 -15.89
N PRO A 7 26.21 -73.97 -17.05
CA PRO A 7 26.63 -72.62 -17.40
C PRO A 7 25.68 -71.62 -16.73
N LEU A 8 26.25 -70.73 -15.92
CA LEU A 8 25.54 -69.57 -15.38
C LEU A 8 25.33 -68.57 -16.52
N LEU A 9 24.09 -68.45 -17.02
CA LEU A 9 23.68 -67.32 -17.86
C LEU A 9 23.51 -66.09 -16.96
N LEU A 10 24.43 -65.13 -17.07
CA LEU A 10 24.21 -63.77 -16.59
C LEU A 10 23.27 -63.06 -17.57
N VAL A 11 22.00 -62.94 -17.17
CA VAL A 11 21.02 -62.06 -17.83
C VAL A 11 21.24 -60.66 -17.24
N SER A 12 21.98 -59.82 -17.96
CA SER A 12 22.07 -58.39 -17.67
C SER A 12 20.77 -57.71 -18.11
N ILE A 13 19.85 -57.48 -17.16
CA ILE A 13 18.65 -56.67 -17.36
C ILE A 13 19.10 -55.20 -17.45
N LEU A 14 19.19 -54.68 -18.67
CA LEU A 14 19.29 -53.24 -18.93
C LEU A 14 17.93 -52.60 -18.58
N ILE A 15 17.81 -52.12 -17.34
CA ILE A 15 16.71 -51.24 -16.95
C ILE A 15 16.99 -49.88 -17.62
N TRP A 16 16.41 -49.69 -18.81
CA TRP A 16 16.27 -48.37 -19.42
C TRP A 16 15.29 -47.59 -18.55
N GLY A 17 15.82 -46.92 -17.52
CA GLY A 17 15.06 -45.93 -16.78
C GLY A 17 14.73 -44.79 -17.73
N CYS A 18 13.48 -44.75 -18.21
CA CYS A 18 12.90 -43.53 -18.74
C CYS A 18 12.89 -42.49 -17.61
N GLN A 19 13.99 -41.74 -17.48
CA GLN A 19 13.91 -40.43 -16.86
C GLN A 19 12.96 -39.62 -17.75
N ASN A 20 11.73 -39.44 -17.28
CA ASN A 20 10.87 -38.37 -17.76
C ASN A 20 11.61 -37.07 -17.48
N ASN A 21 12.50 -36.66 -18.39
CA ASN A 21 12.92 -35.29 -18.52
C ASN A 21 11.68 -34.52 -18.94
N SER A 22 10.85 -34.12 -17.97
CA SER A 22 9.84 -33.11 -18.21
C SER A 22 10.61 -31.84 -18.57
N THR A 23 10.83 -31.62 -19.86
CA THR A 23 11.40 -30.37 -20.37
C THR A 23 10.54 -29.25 -19.82
N GLN A 24 11.14 -28.37 -19.02
CA GLN A 24 10.44 -27.23 -18.44
C GLN A 24 9.79 -26.43 -19.57
N LYS A 25 8.45 -26.33 -19.54
CA LYS A 25 7.68 -25.57 -20.54
C LYS A 25 7.83 -24.09 -20.26
N PHE A 26 8.01 -23.30 -21.32
CA PHE A 26 8.08 -21.84 -21.28
C PHE A 26 7.13 -21.21 -22.32
N PRO A 27 6.67 -19.96 -22.10
CA PRO A 27 5.90 -19.22 -23.10
C PRO A 27 6.71 -19.05 -24.39
N GLN A 28 6.07 -19.02 -25.55
CA GLN A 28 6.75 -19.03 -26.84
C GLN A 28 6.55 -17.73 -27.62
N GLY A 29 7.62 -17.24 -28.26
CA GLY A 29 7.58 -16.08 -29.15
C GLY A 29 7.52 -14.73 -28.44
N ILE A 30 7.85 -14.66 -27.15
CA ILE A 30 8.10 -13.38 -26.46
C ILE A 30 9.54 -12.97 -26.74
N GLU A 31 9.71 -11.92 -27.51
CA GLU A 31 11.03 -11.35 -27.85
C GLU A 31 11.28 -10.03 -27.11
N HIS A 32 10.21 -9.36 -26.68
CA HIS A 32 10.25 -8.09 -25.97
C HIS A 32 9.43 -8.14 -24.69
N VAL A 33 9.96 -7.53 -23.63
CA VAL A 33 9.21 -7.27 -22.39
C VAL A 33 9.30 -5.78 -22.08
N ILE A 34 8.15 -5.12 -21.98
CA ILE A 34 8.02 -3.71 -21.63
C ILE A 34 7.30 -3.61 -20.29
N VAL A 35 7.97 -3.04 -19.29
CA VAL A 35 7.40 -2.79 -17.96
C VAL A 35 7.10 -1.30 -17.81
N ILE A 36 5.89 -1.00 -17.36
CA ILE A 36 5.40 0.34 -17.02
C ILE A 36 5.18 0.36 -15.50
N GLY A 37 6.15 0.89 -14.78
CA GLY A 37 6.06 1.16 -13.34
C GLY A 37 5.43 2.52 -13.09
N VAL A 38 4.40 2.57 -12.26
CA VAL A 38 3.70 3.81 -11.89
C VAL A 38 3.69 3.92 -10.38
N ASP A 39 4.51 4.83 -9.84
CA ASP A 39 4.68 5.06 -8.41
C ASP A 39 3.34 5.45 -7.76
N GLY A 40 3.01 4.84 -6.62
CA GLY A 40 1.77 5.12 -5.89
C GLY A 40 0.45 4.73 -6.59
N LEU A 41 0.46 3.96 -7.69
CA LEU A 41 -0.74 3.52 -8.40
C LEU A 41 -1.47 2.36 -7.67
N SER A 42 -2.40 2.74 -6.81
CA SER A 42 -3.22 1.81 -6.04
C SER A 42 -4.32 1.12 -6.87
N PRO A 43 -4.80 -0.07 -6.44
CA PRO A 43 -6.00 -0.70 -6.99
C PRO A 43 -7.25 0.18 -6.94
N ASP A 44 -7.35 1.04 -5.91
CA ASP A 44 -8.42 2.04 -5.80
C ASP A 44 -8.32 3.12 -6.88
N GLY A 45 -7.10 3.59 -7.18
CA GLY A 45 -6.84 4.52 -8.28
C GLY A 45 -7.36 4.01 -9.61
N ILE A 46 -6.99 2.78 -9.98
CA ILE A 46 -7.44 2.16 -11.24
C ILE A 46 -8.96 1.99 -11.28
N ARG A 47 -9.61 1.64 -10.16
CA ARG A 47 -11.06 1.38 -10.13
C ARG A 47 -11.94 2.63 -10.16
N ASN A 48 -11.41 3.78 -9.76
CA ASN A 48 -12.21 5.01 -9.60
C ASN A 48 -11.81 6.12 -10.58
N ALA A 49 -10.62 6.05 -11.20
CA ALA A 49 -10.22 6.96 -12.27
C ALA A 49 -10.80 6.53 -13.63
N GLU A 50 -10.78 7.43 -14.60
CA GLU A 50 -11.11 7.09 -15.99
C GLU A 50 -9.88 6.48 -16.67
N THR A 51 -9.86 5.16 -16.84
CA THR A 51 -8.70 4.42 -17.37
C THR A 51 -9.08 3.43 -18.50
N PRO A 52 -9.66 3.89 -19.62
CA PRO A 52 -10.17 3.01 -20.67
C PRO A 52 -9.11 2.12 -21.33
N VAL A 53 -7.84 2.53 -21.36
CA VAL A 53 -6.76 1.71 -21.93
C VAL A 53 -6.34 0.62 -20.96
N ILE A 54 -6.13 0.95 -19.69
CA ILE A 54 -5.82 -0.03 -18.64
C ILE A 54 -7.00 -1.00 -18.46
N ASP A 55 -8.24 -0.53 -18.50
CA ASP A 55 -9.45 -1.38 -18.46
C ASP A 55 -9.49 -2.37 -19.62
N SER A 56 -9.09 -1.93 -20.82
CA SER A 56 -8.95 -2.80 -21.98
C SER A 56 -7.84 -3.83 -21.79
N MET A 57 -6.71 -3.45 -21.21
CA MET A 57 -5.62 -4.39 -20.88
C MET A 57 -6.06 -5.43 -19.86
N ILE A 58 -6.81 -5.04 -18.83
CA ILE A 58 -7.38 -5.97 -17.83
C ILE A 58 -8.36 -6.93 -18.50
N LYS A 59 -9.27 -6.41 -19.33
CA LYS A 59 -10.29 -7.23 -20.02
C LYS A 59 -9.66 -8.21 -21.00
N ASN A 60 -8.58 -7.81 -21.68
CA ASN A 60 -7.94 -8.58 -22.74
C ASN A 60 -6.62 -9.23 -22.31
N GLY A 61 -6.30 -9.22 -21.02
CA GLY A 61 -5.06 -9.75 -20.46
C GLY A 61 -5.31 -10.45 -19.12
N ALA A 62 -4.27 -10.52 -18.29
CA ALA A 62 -4.33 -11.13 -16.96
C ALA A 62 -4.08 -10.08 -15.87
N VAL A 63 -4.77 -10.19 -14.74
CA VAL A 63 -4.63 -9.25 -13.62
C VAL A 63 -4.56 -9.96 -12.27
N LYS A 64 -3.67 -9.48 -11.41
CA LYS A 64 -3.72 -9.69 -9.96
C LYS A 64 -3.97 -8.34 -9.30
N TRP A 65 -5.04 -8.23 -8.51
CA TRP A 65 -5.45 -6.97 -7.89
C TRP A 65 -4.86 -6.71 -6.50
N ASN A 66 -4.35 -7.76 -5.85
CA ASN A 66 -3.84 -7.75 -4.49
C ASN A 66 -2.42 -8.36 -4.46
N VAL A 67 -1.55 -7.82 -5.30
CA VAL A 67 -0.11 -8.11 -5.22
C VAL A 67 0.41 -7.48 -3.93
N ARG A 68 1.15 -8.25 -3.13
CA ARG A 68 1.67 -7.78 -1.85
C ARG A 68 3.04 -7.14 -2.04
N THR A 69 3.19 -5.93 -1.54
CA THR A 69 4.46 -5.19 -1.47
C THR A 69 5.37 -5.76 -0.37
N VAL A 70 6.63 -5.31 -0.33
CA VAL A 70 7.48 -5.49 0.85
C VAL A 70 7.23 -4.37 1.87
N LEU A 71 7.62 -4.61 3.12
CA LEU A 71 7.53 -3.63 4.19
C LEU A 71 8.91 -3.05 4.53
N THR A 72 9.03 -1.77 4.85
CA THR A 72 7.98 -0.73 4.73
C THR A 72 7.61 -0.48 3.27
N THR A 73 6.41 0.06 3.01
CA THR A 73 5.91 0.29 1.65
C THR A 73 6.49 1.59 1.06
N ALA A 74 7.80 1.76 1.14
CA ALA A 74 8.53 2.87 0.55
C ALA A 74 9.11 2.46 -0.82
N SER A 75 9.35 3.48 -1.64
CA SER A 75 9.58 3.31 -3.08
C SER A 75 10.87 2.57 -3.39
N SER A 76 11.99 2.92 -2.74
CA SER A 76 13.28 2.25 -2.97
C SER A 76 13.21 0.75 -2.68
N GLN A 77 12.64 0.36 -1.54
CA GLN A 77 12.54 -1.06 -1.17
C GLN A 77 11.69 -1.83 -2.16
N ASN A 78 10.55 -1.28 -2.59
CA ASN A 78 9.65 -1.97 -3.49
C ASN A 78 10.15 -2.00 -4.93
N TRP A 79 10.68 -0.91 -5.46
CA TRP A 79 11.33 -0.89 -6.77
C TRP A 79 12.53 -1.84 -6.81
N ALA A 80 13.38 -1.84 -5.77
CA ALA A 80 14.49 -2.79 -5.64
C ALA A 80 13.96 -4.23 -5.61
N SER A 81 13.00 -4.53 -4.73
CA SER A 81 12.43 -5.87 -4.60
C SER A 81 11.86 -6.40 -5.92
N MET A 82 11.15 -5.56 -6.68
CA MET A 82 10.60 -5.91 -7.98
C MET A 82 11.66 -6.35 -8.98
N ILE A 83 12.77 -5.60 -9.08
CA ILE A 83 13.80 -5.84 -10.08
C ILE A 83 14.84 -6.85 -9.58
N MET A 84 14.92 -7.10 -8.27
CA MET A 84 15.87 -8.02 -7.62
C MET A 84 15.27 -9.38 -7.28
N GLY A 85 13.96 -9.58 -7.41
CA GLY A 85 13.35 -10.89 -7.15
C GLY A 85 13.46 -11.36 -5.69
N ALA A 86 13.67 -10.43 -4.76
CA ALA A 86 13.94 -10.68 -3.35
C ALA A 86 13.44 -9.52 -2.47
N GLY A 87 13.38 -9.71 -1.14
CA GLY A 87 12.98 -8.67 -0.19
C GLY A 87 14.15 -7.89 0.44
N PRO A 88 13.87 -6.82 1.21
CA PRO A 88 14.89 -5.96 1.84
C PRO A 88 15.90 -6.71 2.70
N GLU A 89 15.49 -7.78 3.37
CA GLU A 89 16.35 -8.63 4.18
C GLU A 89 17.44 -9.34 3.37
N GLN A 90 17.27 -9.44 2.05
CA GLN A 90 18.23 -10.04 1.13
C GLN A 90 19.00 -9.01 0.32
N HIS A 91 18.33 -7.99 -0.20
CA HIS A 91 18.96 -7.01 -1.08
C HIS A 91 19.55 -5.78 -0.37
N GLY A 92 19.17 -5.52 0.89
CA GLY A 92 19.81 -4.48 1.71
C GLY A 92 19.31 -3.05 1.48
N VAL A 93 18.35 -2.83 0.58
CA VAL A 93 17.72 -1.52 0.35
C VAL A 93 16.56 -1.39 1.34
N ILE A 94 16.71 -0.53 2.34
CA ILE A 94 15.84 -0.51 3.52
C ILE A 94 15.00 0.77 3.68
N ASP A 95 15.28 1.81 2.91
CA ASP A 95 14.55 3.09 2.88
C ASP A 95 14.89 3.90 1.61
N ASN A 96 14.31 5.10 1.51
CA ASN A 96 14.49 6.03 0.39
C ASN A 96 15.80 6.84 0.42
N ASP A 97 16.53 6.80 1.52
CA ASP A 97 17.84 7.46 1.67
C ASP A 97 19.00 6.53 1.28
N TRP A 98 18.72 5.22 1.07
CA TRP A 98 19.72 4.23 0.68
C TRP A 98 20.57 4.66 -0.52
N GLU A 99 21.89 4.66 -0.38
CA GLU A 99 22.83 4.86 -1.49
C GLU A 99 23.67 3.60 -1.74
N ARG A 100 24.30 3.49 -2.92
CA ARG A 100 25.06 2.27 -3.30
C ARG A 100 26.23 1.97 -2.37
N GLU A 101 26.79 3.03 -1.80
CA GLU A 101 27.91 3.02 -0.86
C GLU A 101 27.43 2.86 0.59
N GLU A 102 26.12 2.84 0.83
CA GLU A 102 25.56 2.58 2.13
C GLU A 102 25.52 1.07 2.41
N HIS A 103 26.07 0.69 3.56
CA HIS A 103 26.21 -0.72 3.97
C HIS A 103 25.55 -0.99 5.32
N SER A 104 24.56 -0.19 5.70
CA SER A 104 23.77 -0.35 6.93
C SER A 104 23.18 -1.76 7.03
N LEU A 105 22.67 -2.30 5.90
CA LEU A 105 22.34 -3.70 5.72
C LEU A 105 22.95 -4.19 4.39
N PRO A 106 24.07 -4.92 4.39
CA PRO A 106 24.68 -5.38 3.15
C PRO A 106 23.82 -6.47 2.48
N PRO A 107 23.82 -6.58 1.14
CA PRO A 107 23.11 -7.64 0.44
C PRO A 107 23.71 -9.02 0.79
N VAL A 108 22.87 -10.05 0.90
CA VAL A 108 23.32 -11.42 1.24
C VAL A 108 24.19 -12.05 0.14
N VAL A 109 24.09 -11.51 -1.08
CA VAL A 109 24.97 -11.76 -2.22
C VAL A 109 25.03 -10.49 -3.05
N ALA A 110 26.22 -10.13 -3.52
CA ALA A 110 26.43 -9.04 -4.47
C ALA A 110 26.80 -9.59 -5.85
N GLY A 111 26.19 -9.01 -6.88
CA GLY A 111 26.53 -9.21 -8.29
C GLY A 111 27.54 -8.17 -8.78
N GLU A 112 27.43 -7.81 -10.05
CA GLU A 112 28.20 -6.68 -10.59
C GLU A 112 27.86 -5.38 -9.87
N GLU A 113 28.82 -4.43 -9.85
CA GLU A 113 28.65 -3.12 -9.22
C GLU A 113 28.32 -3.12 -7.71
N GLY A 114 28.47 -4.27 -7.04
CA GLY A 114 28.33 -4.38 -5.58
C GLY A 114 26.90 -4.43 -5.05
N ILE A 115 25.89 -4.49 -5.93
CA ILE A 115 24.48 -4.55 -5.54
C ILE A 115 23.92 -5.98 -5.66
N PHE A 116 22.77 -6.24 -5.08
CA PHE A 116 22.08 -7.53 -5.24
C PHE A 116 21.65 -7.74 -6.70
N PRO A 117 21.79 -8.94 -7.29
CA PRO A 117 21.56 -9.16 -8.72
C PRO A 117 20.15 -8.76 -9.17
N THR A 118 20.05 -7.87 -10.17
CA THR A 118 18.76 -7.47 -10.75
C THR A 118 18.42 -8.25 -12.03
N ILE A 119 17.17 -8.11 -12.49
CA ILE A 119 16.71 -8.62 -13.78
C ILE A 119 17.47 -7.98 -14.95
N PHE A 120 17.94 -6.74 -14.83
CA PHE A 120 18.77 -6.08 -15.84
C PHE A 120 20.12 -6.82 -15.97
N GLY A 121 20.81 -7.02 -14.84
CA GLY A 121 22.05 -7.79 -14.77
C GLY A 121 21.86 -9.23 -15.25
N LEU A 122 20.75 -9.87 -14.87
CA LEU A 122 20.44 -11.24 -15.28
C LEU A 122 20.28 -11.34 -16.80
N ILE A 123 19.49 -10.46 -17.42
CA ILE A 123 19.30 -10.43 -18.88
C ILE A 123 20.65 -10.17 -19.56
N ARG A 124 21.43 -9.18 -19.13
CA ARG A 124 22.76 -8.92 -19.73
C ARG A 124 23.66 -10.14 -19.66
N SER A 125 23.69 -10.86 -18.53
CA SER A 125 24.56 -12.02 -18.34
C SER A 125 24.22 -13.21 -19.24
N GLN A 126 22.94 -13.44 -19.54
CA GLN A 126 22.46 -14.60 -20.31
C GLN A 126 22.04 -14.26 -21.75
N LYS A 127 21.88 -12.97 -22.05
CA LYS A 127 21.64 -12.41 -23.39
C LYS A 127 22.56 -11.19 -23.60
N PRO A 128 23.87 -11.39 -23.80
CA PRO A 128 24.85 -10.31 -23.89
C PRO A 128 24.58 -9.25 -24.97
N ASP A 129 23.88 -9.64 -26.04
CA ASP A 129 23.53 -8.76 -27.16
C ASP A 129 22.15 -8.08 -27.00
N ALA A 130 21.44 -8.33 -25.89
CA ALA A 130 20.13 -7.74 -25.66
C ALA A 130 20.22 -6.21 -25.60
N GLU A 131 19.28 -5.55 -26.26
CA GLU A 131 19.05 -4.12 -26.12
C GLU A 131 18.19 -3.90 -24.86
N ILE A 132 18.77 -3.29 -23.84
CA ILE A 132 18.16 -3.11 -22.52
C ILE A 132 18.10 -1.62 -22.21
N GLY A 133 16.92 -1.11 -21.91
CA GLY A 133 16.76 0.32 -21.65
C GLY A 133 15.82 0.62 -20.50
N THR A 134 16.11 1.72 -19.81
CA THR A 134 15.25 2.26 -18.76
C THR A 134 15.16 3.78 -18.87
N VAL A 135 13.95 4.29 -18.69
CA VAL A 135 13.65 5.72 -18.64
C VAL A 135 12.82 5.99 -17.40
N TYR A 136 13.25 6.90 -16.54
CA TYR A 136 12.62 7.07 -15.23
C TYR A 136 12.37 8.53 -14.87
N HIS A 137 11.21 8.75 -14.25
CA HIS A 137 10.78 10.04 -13.74
C HIS A 137 11.40 10.33 -12.36
N TRP A 138 11.41 9.36 -11.43
CA TRP A 138 12.00 9.56 -10.12
C TRP A 138 13.49 9.21 -10.13
N GLY A 139 14.35 10.19 -9.84
CA GLY A 139 15.81 10.02 -9.88
C GLY A 139 16.35 8.85 -9.04
N GLY A 140 15.69 8.55 -7.90
CA GLY A 140 16.07 7.45 -7.00
C GLY A 140 16.00 6.06 -7.63
N PHE A 141 15.16 5.85 -8.66
CA PHE A 141 15.14 4.57 -9.39
C PHE A 141 16.49 4.29 -10.06
N GLY A 142 17.18 5.35 -10.52
CA GLY A 142 18.47 5.27 -11.20
C GLY A 142 19.56 4.57 -10.41
N ARG A 143 19.52 4.61 -9.06
CA ARG A 143 20.55 3.95 -8.23
C ARG A 143 20.33 2.45 -8.03
N LEU A 144 19.18 1.89 -8.42
CA LEU A 144 18.77 0.53 -8.02
C LEU A 144 19.20 -0.61 -8.96
N PHE A 145 19.71 -0.33 -10.17
CA PHE A 145 20.08 -1.36 -11.17
C PHE A 145 21.51 -1.21 -11.68
N GLU A 146 22.12 -2.29 -12.17
CA GLU A 146 23.49 -2.27 -12.69
C GLU A 146 23.59 -1.37 -13.95
N LYS A 147 24.40 -0.31 -13.88
CA LYS A 147 24.54 0.68 -14.97
C LYS A 147 25.17 0.07 -16.20
N LYS A 148 26.11 -0.86 -16.03
CA LYS A 148 26.71 -1.63 -17.14
C LYS A 148 25.75 -2.60 -17.82
N ALA A 149 24.62 -2.94 -17.19
CA ALA A 149 23.67 -3.86 -17.79
C ALA A 149 22.82 -3.19 -18.88
N VAL A 150 22.65 -1.87 -18.85
CA VAL A 150 21.73 -1.13 -19.73
C VAL A 150 22.45 -0.44 -20.90
N ASN A 151 21.82 -0.44 -22.07
CA ASN A 151 22.23 0.33 -23.25
C ASN A 151 21.67 1.76 -23.21
N TYR A 152 20.52 1.94 -22.57
CA TYR A 152 19.78 3.20 -22.52
C TYR A 152 19.36 3.51 -21.09
N ASP A 153 19.78 4.67 -20.59
CA ASP A 153 19.57 5.11 -19.20
C ASP A 153 19.29 6.61 -19.21
N LYS A 154 18.03 7.00 -19.00
CA LYS A 154 17.59 8.40 -19.05
C LYS A 154 16.67 8.76 -17.89
N HIS A 155 16.86 9.97 -17.40
CA HIS A 155 16.04 10.58 -16.36
C HIS A 155 15.40 11.87 -16.87
N PHE A 156 14.11 12.05 -16.57
CA PHE A 156 13.38 13.28 -16.87
C PHE A 156 12.54 13.70 -15.67
N SER A 157 12.32 15.01 -15.52
CA SER A 157 11.57 15.57 -14.39
C SER A 157 10.05 15.62 -14.58
N THR A 158 9.53 15.04 -15.66
CA THR A 158 8.08 14.99 -15.93
C THR A 158 7.69 13.67 -16.56
N GLU A 159 6.46 13.23 -16.30
CA GLU A 159 5.85 12.05 -16.90
C GLU A 159 5.74 12.17 -18.42
N ASP A 160 5.46 13.36 -18.94
CA ASP A 160 5.34 13.61 -20.39
C ASP A 160 6.68 13.44 -21.12
N SER A 161 7.76 14.01 -20.57
CA SER A 161 9.09 13.86 -21.19
C SER A 161 9.62 12.43 -21.04
N THR A 162 9.34 11.78 -19.91
CA THR A 162 9.64 10.36 -19.68
C THR A 162 8.95 9.48 -20.74
N ALA A 163 7.65 9.67 -20.98
CA ALA A 163 6.90 8.90 -21.97
C ALA A 163 7.35 9.20 -23.41
N ALA A 164 7.56 10.47 -23.75
CA ALA A 164 7.99 10.88 -25.09
C ALA A 164 9.36 10.29 -25.47
N ASP A 165 10.30 10.27 -24.53
CA ASP A 165 11.62 9.68 -24.74
C ASP A 165 11.54 8.16 -24.84
N PHE A 166 10.82 7.49 -23.93
CA PHE A 166 10.67 6.04 -23.95
C PHE A 166 9.96 5.52 -25.21
N THR A 167 8.91 6.21 -25.67
CA THR A 167 8.24 5.86 -26.94
C THR A 167 9.15 6.03 -28.15
N THR A 168 10.05 7.02 -28.14
CA THR A 168 11.08 7.20 -29.17
C THR A 168 12.10 6.07 -29.12
N TYR A 169 12.59 5.72 -27.93
CA TYR A 169 13.48 4.59 -27.72
C TYR A 169 12.88 3.27 -28.23
N ILE A 170 11.62 2.97 -27.93
CA ILE A 170 10.93 1.77 -28.43
C ILE A 170 10.95 1.71 -29.97
N LYS A 171 10.60 2.81 -30.64
CA LYS A 171 10.53 2.87 -32.11
C LYS A 171 11.90 2.70 -32.77
N GLU A 172 12.93 3.31 -32.20
CA GLU A 172 14.27 3.32 -32.80
C GLU A 172 15.07 2.05 -32.48
N LYS A 173 14.92 1.51 -31.28
CA LYS A 173 15.81 0.47 -30.75
C LYS A 173 15.15 -0.88 -30.59
N LYS A 174 13.81 -0.93 -30.50
CA LYS A 174 13.03 -2.17 -30.32
C LYS A 174 13.63 -3.03 -29.19
N PRO A 175 13.70 -2.49 -27.96
CA PRO A 175 14.47 -3.09 -26.89
C PRO A 175 13.99 -4.50 -26.58
N THR A 176 14.92 -5.41 -26.31
CA THR A 176 14.59 -6.72 -25.72
C THR A 176 13.91 -6.50 -24.37
N PHE A 177 14.46 -5.63 -23.53
CA PHE A 177 13.84 -5.27 -22.25
C PHE A 177 13.78 -3.75 -22.07
N GLY A 178 12.57 -3.22 -21.86
CA GLY A 178 12.33 -1.81 -21.60
C GLY A 178 11.63 -1.63 -20.26
N PHE A 179 12.11 -0.72 -19.42
CA PHE A 179 11.44 -0.31 -18.19
C PHE A 179 11.17 1.19 -18.23
N VAL A 180 9.93 1.60 -17.98
CA VAL A 180 9.60 3.02 -17.78
C VAL A 180 8.99 3.23 -16.41
N HIS A 181 9.47 4.24 -15.70
CA HIS A 181 9.01 4.62 -14.36
C HIS A 181 8.33 5.99 -14.37
N PHE A 182 7.11 6.08 -13.83
CA PHE A 182 6.37 7.33 -13.67
C PHE A 182 6.11 7.67 -12.20
N ASP A 183 6.46 8.89 -11.78
CA ASP A 183 6.36 9.36 -10.38
C ASP A 183 5.09 10.17 -10.07
N HIS A 184 4.49 10.79 -11.10
CA HIS A 184 3.43 11.81 -10.95
C HIS A 184 2.17 11.37 -10.17
N VAL A 185 1.86 10.07 -10.12
CA VAL A 185 0.70 9.57 -9.37
C VAL A 185 0.98 9.59 -7.86
N ASP A 186 2.17 9.17 -7.44
CA ASP A 186 2.62 9.29 -6.06
C ASP A 186 2.77 10.77 -5.66
N HIS A 187 3.36 11.60 -6.52
CA HIS A 187 3.43 13.04 -6.29
C HIS A 187 2.04 13.66 -6.02
N ALA A 188 1.02 13.30 -6.81
CA ALA A 188 -0.35 13.72 -6.57
C ALA A 188 -0.91 13.16 -5.24
N GLY A 189 -0.51 11.93 -4.88
CA GLY A 189 -0.78 11.31 -3.59
C GLY A 189 -0.24 12.11 -2.40
N HIS A 190 1.03 12.51 -2.43
CA HIS A 190 1.63 13.35 -1.38
C HIS A 190 1.06 14.77 -1.36
N HIS A 191 0.93 15.40 -2.53
CA HIS A 191 0.52 16.80 -2.61
C HIS A 191 -0.97 16.99 -2.28
N ASP A 192 -1.85 16.25 -2.94
CA ASP A 192 -3.31 16.42 -2.86
C ASP A 192 -3.99 15.34 -2.00
N GLY A 193 -3.40 14.15 -1.94
CA GLY A 193 -3.90 13.01 -1.17
C GLY A 193 -4.33 11.83 -2.03
N HIS A 194 -4.00 10.62 -1.60
CA HIS A 194 -4.44 9.38 -2.25
C HIS A 194 -5.98 9.25 -2.22
N GLY A 195 -6.55 8.81 -3.34
CA GLY A 195 -8.00 8.61 -3.49
C GLY A 195 -8.83 9.91 -3.66
N THR A 196 -8.16 11.06 -3.86
CA THR A 196 -8.80 12.35 -4.16
C THR A 196 -9.04 12.55 -5.67
N PRO A 197 -9.88 13.52 -6.09
CA PRO A 197 -10.07 13.83 -7.50
C PRO A 197 -8.77 14.19 -8.25
N ALA A 198 -7.82 14.88 -7.61
CA ALA A 198 -6.53 15.21 -8.21
C ALA A 198 -5.66 13.96 -8.41
N TYR A 199 -5.62 13.07 -7.42
CA TYR A 199 -4.97 11.75 -7.55
C TYR A 199 -5.58 10.93 -8.69
N TYR A 200 -6.91 10.84 -8.79
CA TYR A 200 -7.54 10.12 -9.90
C TYR A 200 -7.28 10.77 -11.27
N ALA A 201 -7.16 12.09 -11.34
CA ALA A 201 -6.77 12.78 -12.57
C ALA A 201 -5.33 12.41 -12.99
N ALA A 202 -4.39 12.26 -12.05
CA ALA A 202 -3.05 11.76 -12.33
C ALA A 202 -3.06 10.30 -12.82
N VAL A 203 -3.95 9.46 -12.27
CA VAL A 203 -4.15 8.09 -12.79
C VAL A 203 -4.70 8.09 -14.22
N SER A 204 -5.67 8.95 -14.55
CA SER A 204 -6.17 9.13 -15.92
C SER A 204 -5.11 9.68 -16.89
N LYS A 205 -4.20 10.53 -16.38
CA LYS A 205 -3.01 10.96 -17.14
C LYS A 205 -2.11 9.77 -17.46
N THR A 206 -1.84 8.89 -16.49
CA THR A 206 -1.10 7.63 -16.72
C THR A 206 -1.73 6.77 -17.82
N ASP A 207 -3.05 6.60 -17.82
CA ASP A 207 -3.76 5.84 -18.88
C ASP A 207 -3.48 6.40 -20.28
N SER A 208 -3.43 7.73 -20.40
CA SER A 208 -3.08 8.40 -21.66
C SER A 208 -1.64 8.14 -22.08
N LEU A 209 -0.69 8.07 -21.14
CA LEU A 209 0.72 7.73 -21.44
C LEU A 209 0.89 6.25 -21.81
N VAL A 210 0.16 5.35 -21.14
CA VAL A 210 0.10 3.92 -21.50
C VAL A 210 -0.38 3.76 -22.93
N LYS A 211 -1.39 4.53 -23.36
CA LYS A 211 -1.86 4.55 -24.75
C LYS A 211 -0.75 4.88 -25.75
N GLU A 212 0.08 5.86 -25.44
CA GLU A 212 1.20 6.28 -26.30
C GLU A 212 2.30 5.20 -26.37
N ILE A 213 2.60 4.56 -25.25
CA ILE A 213 3.56 3.44 -25.18
C ILE A 213 3.05 2.26 -26.02
N LEU A 214 1.81 1.82 -25.82
CA LEU A 214 1.22 0.74 -26.62
C LEU A 214 1.18 1.07 -28.11
N LYS A 215 0.90 2.34 -28.46
CA LYS A 215 0.99 2.80 -29.85
C LYS A 215 2.42 2.71 -30.39
N SER A 216 3.44 3.09 -29.62
CA SER A 216 4.83 3.02 -30.06
C SER A 216 5.31 1.59 -30.31
N ILE A 217 4.88 0.63 -29.49
CA ILE A 217 5.14 -0.82 -29.66
C ILE A 217 4.56 -1.29 -31.00
N LYS A 218 3.33 -0.89 -31.30
CA LYS A 218 2.66 -1.20 -32.58
C LYS A 218 3.33 -0.54 -33.78
N ASP A 219 3.67 0.75 -33.68
CA ASP A 219 4.34 1.49 -34.74
C ASP A 219 5.75 0.93 -35.04
N ALA A 220 6.43 0.40 -34.02
CA ALA A 220 7.72 -0.30 -34.16
C ALA A 220 7.59 -1.69 -34.80
N GLY A 221 6.36 -2.21 -34.94
CA GLY A 221 6.08 -3.53 -35.51
C GLY A 221 6.46 -4.70 -34.61
N ILE A 222 6.45 -4.50 -33.29
CA ILE A 222 6.81 -5.53 -32.29
C ILE A 222 5.62 -5.90 -31.38
N ASP A 223 4.41 -5.49 -31.71
CA ASP A 223 3.22 -5.76 -30.87
C ASP A 223 2.89 -7.25 -30.77
N GLN A 224 3.17 -8.03 -31.83
CA GLN A 224 2.84 -9.46 -31.88
C GLN A 224 3.79 -10.35 -31.07
N ASN A 225 4.94 -9.84 -30.62
CA ASN A 225 5.97 -10.56 -29.85
C ASN A 225 6.35 -9.84 -28.55
N THR A 226 5.54 -8.86 -28.10
CA THR A 226 5.76 -8.10 -26.86
C THR A 226 4.83 -8.53 -25.73
N LEU A 227 5.41 -8.74 -24.55
CA LEU A 227 4.72 -8.75 -23.27
C LEU A 227 4.79 -7.36 -22.63
N VAL A 228 3.65 -6.80 -22.26
CA VAL A 228 3.53 -5.54 -21.51
C VAL A 228 3.06 -5.83 -20.09
N ILE A 229 3.74 -5.27 -19.09
CA ILE A 229 3.37 -5.38 -17.68
C ILE A 229 3.20 -3.99 -17.09
N ILE A 230 2.05 -3.73 -16.45
CA ILE A 230 1.82 -2.53 -15.63
C ILE A 230 1.82 -2.94 -14.16
N THR A 231 2.55 -2.19 -13.32
CA THR A 231 2.58 -2.39 -11.86
C THR A 231 2.89 -1.08 -11.14
N ALA A 232 2.74 -1.09 -9.82
CA ALA A 232 3.11 -0.01 -8.91
C ALA A 232 3.98 -0.56 -7.79
N ASP A 233 4.75 0.26 -7.10
CA ASP A 233 5.58 -0.11 -5.95
C ASP A 233 4.82 -0.11 -4.63
N HIS A 234 3.89 0.82 -4.45
CA HIS A 234 2.96 0.89 -3.33
C HIS A 234 1.63 1.55 -3.73
N GLY A 235 0.69 1.54 -2.79
CA GLY A 235 -0.49 2.41 -2.80
C GLY A 235 -0.27 3.61 -1.86
N GLY A 236 -1.30 4.04 -1.15
CA GLY A 236 -1.14 5.11 -0.16
C GLY A 236 -2.41 5.47 0.58
N ILE A 237 -2.26 6.19 1.69
CA ILE A 237 -3.36 6.61 2.55
C ILE A 237 -3.14 8.03 3.04
N GLY A 238 -4.18 8.87 3.00
CA GLY A 238 -3.97 10.29 3.30
C GLY A 238 -3.04 10.92 2.29
N LYS A 239 -1.92 11.46 2.77
CA LYS A 239 -0.87 12.08 1.95
C LYS A 239 0.46 11.35 2.08
N GLY A 240 0.43 10.07 2.41
CA GLY A 240 1.65 9.31 2.66
C GLY A 240 1.48 7.82 2.46
N HIS A 241 2.60 7.14 2.59
CA HIS A 241 2.74 5.70 2.53
C HIS A 241 3.94 5.27 3.40
N GLY A 242 4.13 3.96 3.56
CA GLY A 242 5.21 3.35 4.34
C GLY A 242 4.70 2.40 5.43
N GLY A 243 3.41 2.47 5.74
CA GLY A 243 2.72 1.62 6.69
C GLY A 243 2.29 0.26 6.12
N PRO A 244 1.80 -0.65 6.98
CA PRO A 244 1.41 -2.00 6.59
C PRO A 244 -0.07 -2.12 6.18
N THR A 245 -0.76 -1.01 5.92
CA THR A 245 -2.19 -1.06 5.58
C THR A 245 -2.41 -1.68 4.19
N PRO A 246 -3.57 -2.31 3.92
CA PRO A 246 -3.89 -2.77 2.57
C PRO A 246 -3.86 -1.65 1.53
N GLU A 247 -4.29 -0.43 1.89
CA GLU A 247 -4.27 0.75 1.02
C GLU A 247 -2.85 1.13 0.56
N GLU A 248 -1.85 0.93 1.43
CA GLU A 248 -0.44 1.19 1.12
C GLU A 248 0.26 -0.04 0.52
N GLY A 249 -0.10 -1.25 0.96
CA GLY A 249 0.63 -2.48 0.69
C GLY A 249 0.01 -3.45 -0.32
N GLU A 250 -1.06 -3.04 -1.01
CA GLU A 250 -1.64 -3.78 -2.15
C GLU A 250 -1.59 -2.95 -3.42
N ILE A 251 -1.02 -3.56 -4.47
CA ILE A 251 -0.90 -3.01 -5.81
C ILE A 251 -1.55 -3.96 -6.82
N ALA A 252 -1.84 -3.45 -8.02
CA ALA A 252 -2.23 -4.30 -9.14
C ALA A 252 -1.02 -4.63 -10.03
N MET A 253 -0.97 -5.85 -10.54
CA MET A 253 -0.07 -6.22 -11.64
C MET A 253 -0.91 -6.74 -12.81
N ILE A 254 -0.78 -6.07 -13.95
CA ILE A 254 -1.57 -6.32 -15.16
C ILE A 254 -0.60 -6.77 -16.25
N LEU A 255 -0.84 -7.94 -16.82
CA LEU A 255 -0.06 -8.50 -17.91
C LEU A 255 -0.93 -8.49 -19.17
N PHE A 256 -0.36 -8.07 -20.29
CA PHE A 256 -1.05 -7.94 -21.57
C PHE A 256 -0.09 -8.20 -22.74
N GLY A 257 -0.62 -8.68 -23.87
CA GLY A 257 0.16 -8.91 -25.08
C GLY A 257 0.45 -10.38 -25.33
N LYS A 258 1.61 -10.67 -25.91
CA LYS A 258 1.94 -12.00 -26.43
C LYS A 258 1.90 -13.07 -25.33
N ASP A 259 1.20 -14.15 -25.62
CA ASP A 259 1.12 -15.38 -24.80
C ASP A 259 0.42 -15.19 -23.45
N ILE A 260 -0.32 -14.09 -23.24
CA ILE A 260 -1.08 -13.84 -22.02
C ILE A 260 -2.55 -14.22 -22.21
N LYS A 261 -3.13 -14.91 -21.22
CA LYS A 261 -4.56 -15.26 -21.21
C LYS A 261 -5.44 -14.01 -21.21
N HIS A 262 -6.56 -14.08 -21.91
CA HIS A 262 -7.54 -12.99 -21.97
C HIS A 262 -8.53 -13.02 -20.80
N GLY A 263 -8.71 -11.88 -20.14
CA GLY A 263 -9.68 -11.68 -19.06
C GLY A 263 -9.41 -12.53 -17.81
N TYR A 264 -8.16 -12.94 -17.60
CA TYR A 264 -7.80 -13.90 -16.56
C TYR A 264 -7.50 -13.24 -15.22
N LYS A 265 -8.15 -13.69 -14.16
CA LYS A 265 -7.85 -13.28 -12.78
C LYS A 265 -6.89 -14.29 -12.16
N ILE A 266 -5.67 -13.84 -11.87
CA ILE A 266 -4.62 -14.68 -11.27
C ILE A 266 -5.01 -15.03 -9.84
N GLN A 267 -5.03 -16.33 -9.53
CA GLN A 267 -5.49 -16.84 -8.23
C GLN A 267 -4.34 -16.94 -7.23
N GLN A 268 -3.15 -17.41 -7.65
CA GLN A 268 -1.99 -17.50 -6.76
C GLN A 268 -1.68 -16.18 -6.06
N GLN A 269 -1.15 -16.27 -4.84
CA GLN A 269 -0.55 -15.10 -4.21
C GLN A 269 0.62 -14.63 -5.06
N VAL A 270 0.71 -13.32 -5.25
CA VAL A 270 1.79 -12.66 -5.96
C VAL A 270 2.38 -11.62 -5.03
N TYR A 271 3.70 -11.53 -5.01
CA TYR A 271 4.45 -10.50 -4.33
C TYR A 271 5.13 -9.60 -5.36
N THR A 272 5.47 -8.37 -4.97
CA THR A 272 6.10 -7.40 -5.87
C THR A 272 7.38 -7.97 -6.52
N TYR A 273 8.17 -8.73 -5.75
CA TYR A 273 9.38 -9.40 -6.22
C TYR A 273 9.14 -10.57 -7.20
N ASP A 274 7.89 -10.96 -7.46
CA ASP A 274 7.58 -11.95 -8.50
C ASP A 274 7.69 -11.36 -9.91
N LEU A 275 7.81 -10.03 -10.05
CA LEU A 275 8.02 -9.36 -11.34
C LEU A 275 9.30 -9.86 -12.03
N ALA A 276 10.47 -9.73 -11.38
CA ALA A 276 11.74 -10.18 -11.94
C ALA A 276 11.71 -11.67 -12.33
N ALA A 277 11.13 -12.53 -11.48
CA ALA A 277 10.99 -13.95 -11.76
C ALA A 277 10.08 -14.21 -12.99
N THR A 278 9.02 -13.43 -13.15
CA THR A 278 8.09 -13.51 -14.30
C THR A 278 8.76 -13.10 -15.60
N ILE A 279 9.57 -12.04 -15.58
CA ILE A 279 10.35 -11.58 -16.74
C ILE A 279 11.41 -12.63 -17.11
N ALA A 280 12.14 -13.16 -16.13
CA ALA A 280 13.10 -14.24 -16.34
C ALA A 280 12.43 -15.47 -16.97
N PHE A 281 11.23 -15.84 -16.52
CA PHE A 281 10.45 -16.93 -17.09
C PHE A 281 10.01 -16.64 -18.53
N ALA A 282 9.57 -15.42 -18.84
CA ALA A 282 9.19 -15.02 -20.20
C ALA A 282 10.36 -15.15 -21.20
N PHE A 283 11.59 -14.84 -20.75
CA PHE A 283 12.81 -14.93 -21.56
C PHE A 283 13.58 -16.25 -21.47
N HIS A 284 13.07 -17.22 -20.71
CA HIS A 284 13.68 -18.55 -20.47
C HIS A 284 15.06 -18.44 -19.80
N LEU A 285 15.22 -17.43 -18.94
CA LEU A 285 16.43 -17.22 -18.16
C LEU A 285 16.44 -18.11 -16.93
N THR A 286 17.63 -18.43 -16.42
CA THR A 286 17.82 -19.11 -15.15
C THR A 286 18.05 -18.07 -14.04
N PRO A 287 17.10 -17.84 -13.12
CA PRO A 287 17.30 -16.91 -12.01
C PRO A 287 18.44 -17.37 -11.08
N PRO A 288 19.16 -16.44 -10.43
CA PRO A 288 20.10 -16.80 -9.38
C PRO A 288 19.33 -17.40 -8.19
N TYR A 289 19.94 -18.37 -7.50
CA TYR A 289 19.29 -19.07 -6.37
C TYR A 289 18.90 -18.14 -5.20
N ALA A 290 19.53 -16.96 -5.11
CA ALA A 290 19.21 -15.96 -4.11
C ALA A 290 17.85 -15.29 -4.34
N TRP A 291 17.29 -15.34 -5.55
CA TRP A 291 15.93 -14.85 -5.78
C TRP A 291 14.92 -15.79 -5.13
N ILE A 292 13.95 -15.20 -4.44
CA ILE A 292 12.81 -15.92 -3.84
C ILE A 292 11.53 -15.76 -4.66
N GLY A 293 11.53 -14.85 -5.63
CA GLY A 293 10.40 -14.59 -6.52
C GLY A 293 10.01 -15.80 -7.35
N ARG A 294 8.71 -15.95 -7.57
CA ARG A 294 8.09 -17.06 -8.30
C ARG A 294 7.40 -16.50 -9.53
N PRO A 295 7.69 -17.01 -10.73
CA PRO A 295 7.03 -16.50 -11.93
C PRO A 295 5.52 -16.71 -11.87
N ILE A 296 4.78 -15.73 -12.37
CA ILE A 296 3.33 -15.78 -12.50
C ILE A 296 2.96 -16.60 -13.75
N LYS A 297 3.35 -17.88 -13.76
CA LYS A 297 3.08 -18.82 -14.86
C LYS A 297 1.60 -18.84 -15.28
N PRO A 298 0.61 -18.80 -14.38
CA PRO A 298 -0.80 -18.94 -14.76
C PRO A 298 -1.33 -17.78 -15.61
N ALA A 299 -0.63 -16.65 -15.66
CA ALA A 299 -0.97 -15.55 -16.57
C ALA A 299 -0.76 -15.94 -18.05
N PHE A 300 0.15 -16.87 -18.34
CA PHE A 300 0.51 -17.28 -19.69
C PHE A 300 -0.42 -18.37 -20.24
N GLU A 301 -0.66 -18.35 -21.55
CA GLU A 301 -1.44 -19.37 -22.25
C GLU A 301 -0.83 -20.77 -22.11
N GLY A 302 -1.67 -21.76 -21.83
CA GLY A 302 -1.22 -23.15 -21.65
C GLY A 302 -0.43 -23.42 -20.37
N PHE A 303 -0.50 -22.52 -19.39
CA PHE A 303 -0.01 -22.73 -18.03
C PHE A 303 -1.16 -22.67 -17.03
N ASP A 304 -1.18 -23.61 -16.11
CA ASP A 304 -2.19 -23.67 -15.07
C ASP A 304 -1.66 -23.05 -13.76
N GLU A 305 -2.60 -22.74 -12.88
CA GLU A 305 -2.29 -22.44 -11.49
C GLU A 305 -1.50 -23.56 -10.82
N PRO A 306 -0.63 -23.25 -9.84
CA PRO A 306 0.07 -24.29 -9.08
C PRO A 306 -0.90 -25.31 -8.46
N ALA A 307 -0.57 -26.60 -8.57
CA ALA A 307 -1.40 -27.67 -8.01
C ALA A 307 -1.58 -27.56 -6.49
N ASN A 308 -0.63 -26.93 -5.82
CA ASN A 308 -0.61 -26.64 -4.39
C ASN A 308 -1.10 -25.24 -4.04
N LEU A 309 -1.98 -24.64 -4.86
CA LEU A 309 -2.70 -23.43 -4.48
C LEU A 309 -3.40 -23.66 -3.13
N TRP A 310 -2.90 -22.99 -2.09
CA TRP A 310 -3.67 -22.85 -0.87
C TRP A 310 -4.81 -21.88 -1.16
N LYS A 311 -5.96 -22.41 -1.58
CA LYS A 311 -7.13 -21.57 -1.90
C LYS A 311 -7.80 -20.99 -0.65
N GLY A 312 -7.52 -21.56 0.54
CA GLY A 312 -7.98 -21.03 1.83
C GLY A 312 -9.43 -20.53 1.81
N LYS A 313 -9.71 -19.52 2.63
CA LYS A 313 -10.74 -18.53 2.28
C LYS A 313 -9.99 -17.38 1.61
N GLU A 314 -10.44 -16.94 0.45
CA GLU A 314 -9.93 -15.72 -0.16
C GLU A 314 -10.34 -14.52 0.70
N VAL A 315 -9.42 -13.55 0.87
CA VAL A 315 -9.79 -12.25 1.44
C VAL A 315 -10.34 -11.42 0.28
N ILE A 316 -11.66 -11.24 0.26
CA ILE A 316 -12.34 -10.44 -0.77
C ILE A 316 -12.31 -8.94 -0.43
N ALA A 317 -12.64 -8.08 -1.39
CA ALA A 317 -12.58 -6.63 -1.19
C ALA A 317 -13.45 -6.14 -0.03
N THR A 318 -12.89 -5.30 0.83
CA THR A 318 -13.54 -4.69 2.00
C THR A 318 -14.70 -3.77 1.57
N PRO A 319 -15.89 -3.86 2.19
CA PRO A 319 -16.98 -2.95 1.90
C PRO A 319 -16.64 -1.53 2.38
N THR A 320 -17.10 -0.54 1.64
CA THR A 320 -17.00 0.88 2.02
C THR A 320 -18.20 1.26 2.88
N ILE A 321 -17.97 1.83 4.07
CA ILE A 321 -18.99 2.48 4.89
C ILE A 321 -18.93 3.99 4.62
N TYR A 322 -20.09 4.63 4.45
CA TYR A 322 -20.22 6.06 4.18
C TYR A 322 -20.79 6.84 5.37
N PRO A 323 -20.32 8.08 5.64
CA PRO A 323 -19.31 8.82 4.88
C PRO A 323 -17.94 8.13 4.88
N LYS A 324 -17.32 8.03 3.70
CA LYS A 324 -16.06 7.30 3.54
C LYS A 324 -14.94 8.06 4.22
N ARG A 325 -13.85 7.35 4.54
CA ARG A 325 -12.59 7.97 4.98
C ARG A 325 -12.21 9.09 4.00
N ASN A 326 -11.73 10.21 4.51
CA ASN A 326 -11.23 11.32 3.71
C ASN A 326 -9.81 11.67 4.16
N LEU A 327 -8.81 11.37 3.33
CA LEU A 327 -7.41 11.41 3.72
C LEU A 327 -7.15 10.58 4.98
N TYR A 328 -6.65 11.19 6.06
CA TYR A 328 -6.46 10.56 7.36
C TYR A 328 -7.74 10.54 8.22
N GLN A 329 -8.78 11.32 7.86
CA GLN A 329 -10.05 11.37 8.58
C GLN A 329 -10.76 10.03 8.51
N GLN A 330 -10.97 9.39 9.66
CA GLN A 330 -11.67 8.11 9.76
C GLN A 330 -13.08 8.19 9.15
N ALA A 331 -13.54 7.07 8.57
CA ALA A 331 -14.91 6.95 8.05
C ALA A 331 -15.95 7.22 9.15
N GLY A 332 -17.12 7.75 8.78
CA GLY A 332 -18.14 8.24 9.69
C GLY A 332 -18.10 9.76 9.85
N GLY A 333 -18.19 10.26 11.08
CA GLY A 333 -18.21 11.71 11.35
C GLY A 333 -18.71 12.09 12.75
N LEU A 334 -18.65 13.39 13.04
CA LEU A 334 -19.28 14.01 14.22
C LEU A 334 -20.60 14.66 13.82
N TYR A 335 -21.66 14.35 14.56
CA TYR A 335 -23.04 14.80 14.32
C TYR A 335 -23.55 15.47 15.60
N ILE A 336 -23.93 16.74 15.51
CA ILE A 336 -24.28 17.56 16.69
C ILE A 336 -25.77 17.89 16.64
N ASN A 337 -26.52 17.46 17.65
CA ASN A 337 -27.98 17.62 17.73
C ASN A 337 -28.73 17.04 16.52
N GLU A 338 -28.15 16.06 15.84
CA GLU A 338 -28.71 15.40 14.67
C GLU A 338 -28.33 13.91 14.64
N SER A 339 -29.07 13.14 13.84
CA SER A 339 -28.82 11.72 13.61
C SER A 339 -27.82 11.50 12.47
N ALA A 340 -27.01 10.45 12.58
CA ALA A 340 -26.10 10.06 11.51
C ALA A 340 -26.76 9.11 10.51
N LYS A 341 -26.59 9.36 9.20
CA LYS A 341 -27.00 8.42 8.16
C LYS A 341 -25.83 7.51 7.76
N VAL A 342 -26.08 6.21 7.76
CA VAL A 342 -25.12 5.18 7.35
C VAL A 342 -25.57 4.56 6.04
N SER A 343 -24.65 4.44 5.09
CA SER A 343 -24.81 3.59 3.90
C SER A 343 -23.55 2.81 3.62
N MET A 344 -23.66 1.66 2.95
CA MET A 344 -22.52 0.79 2.64
C MET A 344 -22.54 0.34 1.18
N LYS A 345 -21.37 0.06 0.60
CA LYS A 345 -21.19 -0.47 -0.76
C LYS A 345 -20.10 -1.54 -0.77
N THR A 346 -20.28 -2.58 -1.58
CA THR A 346 -19.26 -3.61 -1.88
C THR A 346 -18.97 -3.63 -3.37
N TRP A 347 -17.74 -3.97 -3.73
CA TRP A 347 -17.29 -4.15 -5.12
C TRP A 347 -17.21 -5.62 -5.52
N VAL A 348 -17.52 -6.53 -4.59
CA VAL A 348 -17.53 -7.96 -4.82
C VAL A 348 -18.90 -8.34 -5.37
N GLU A 349 -18.94 -8.80 -6.61
CA GLU A 349 -20.15 -9.32 -7.24
C GLU A 349 -20.72 -10.50 -6.43
N ASN A 350 -22.05 -10.59 -6.33
CA ASN A 350 -22.74 -11.67 -5.61
C ASN A 350 -22.29 -11.82 -4.14
N SER A 351 -22.05 -10.70 -3.45
CA SER A 351 -21.70 -10.67 -2.02
C SER A 351 -22.77 -9.98 -1.17
N ALA A 352 -22.83 -10.33 0.11
CA ALA A 352 -23.64 -9.69 1.14
C ALA A 352 -22.75 -8.93 2.13
N ILE A 353 -23.19 -7.75 2.56
CA ILE A 353 -22.51 -6.99 3.61
C ILE A 353 -23.18 -7.31 4.95
N HIS A 354 -22.42 -7.84 5.89
CA HIS A 354 -22.84 -8.05 7.27
C HIS A 354 -22.21 -6.99 8.17
N TYR A 355 -22.94 -6.51 9.18
CA TYR A 355 -22.47 -5.41 10.02
C TYR A 355 -22.85 -5.55 11.49
N THR A 356 -22.13 -4.82 12.34
CA THR A 356 -22.45 -4.62 13.76
C THR A 356 -22.47 -3.12 14.08
N LEU A 357 -23.09 -2.77 15.20
CA LEU A 357 -23.24 -1.40 15.70
C LEU A 357 -22.59 -1.19 17.08
N ASN A 358 -21.76 -2.13 17.53
CA ASN A 358 -21.10 -2.08 18.84
C ASN A 358 -19.57 -2.18 18.73
N GLY A 359 -19.01 -2.05 17.52
CA GLY A 359 -17.59 -2.26 17.26
C GLY A 359 -17.12 -3.71 17.39
N GLY A 360 -18.04 -4.69 17.41
CA GLY A 360 -17.71 -6.10 17.32
C GLY A 360 -17.50 -6.53 15.86
N VAL A 361 -16.58 -7.46 15.60
CA VAL A 361 -16.34 -7.93 14.23
C VAL A 361 -17.57 -8.70 13.73
N PRO A 362 -18.19 -8.30 12.60
CA PRO A 362 -19.33 -9.03 12.05
C PRO A 362 -18.90 -10.40 11.51
N ASP A 363 -19.82 -11.34 11.59
CA ASP A 363 -19.72 -12.66 10.98
C ASP A 363 -20.92 -12.93 10.05
N SER A 364 -20.98 -14.12 9.45
CA SER A 364 -22.07 -14.50 8.55
C SER A 364 -23.44 -14.63 9.25
N SER A 365 -23.50 -14.59 10.58
CA SER A 365 -24.75 -14.58 11.36
C SER A 365 -25.23 -13.16 11.71
N SER A 366 -24.36 -12.16 11.55
CA SER A 366 -24.66 -10.77 11.83
C SER A 366 -25.71 -10.21 10.84
N PRO A 367 -26.43 -9.13 11.18
CA PRO A 367 -27.42 -8.55 10.28
C PRO A 367 -26.86 -8.18 8.91
N VAL A 368 -27.62 -8.51 7.85
CA VAL A 368 -27.30 -8.14 6.47
C VAL A 368 -27.74 -6.70 6.21
N TYR A 369 -26.86 -5.87 5.66
CA TYR A 369 -27.18 -4.53 5.19
C TYR A 369 -28.08 -4.60 3.95
N LYS A 370 -29.30 -4.06 4.05
CA LYS A 370 -30.30 -4.06 2.97
C LYS A 370 -30.54 -2.69 2.37
N ALA A 371 -30.44 -1.64 3.18
CA ALA A 371 -30.69 -0.25 2.79
C ALA A 371 -30.02 0.69 3.81
N PRO A 372 -29.78 1.96 3.44
CA PRO A 372 -29.29 2.96 4.39
C PRO A 372 -30.18 3.08 5.63
N PHE A 373 -29.56 3.35 6.79
CA PHE A 373 -30.25 3.51 8.08
C PHE A 373 -29.68 4.69 8.87
N THR A 374 -30.34 5.07 9.97
CA THR A 374 -29.95 6.18 10.84
C THR A 374 -29.49 5.70 12.22
N ILE A 375 -28.58 6.45 12.83
CA ILE A 375 -28.04 6.23 14.16
C ILE A 375 -28.21 7.51 14.99
N ASP A 376 -28.74 7.36 16.20
CA ASP A 376 -29.09 8.49 17.10
C ASP A 376 -28.17 8.61 18.33
N SER A 377 -27.13 7.77 18.42
CA SER A 377 -26.15 7.74 19.52
C SER A 377 -24.76 7.36 19.01
N THR A 378 -23.69 7.76 19.72
CA THR A 378 -22.32 7.40 19.33
C THR A 378 -22.18 5.90 19.12
N THR A 379 -21.71 5.51 17.93
CA THR A 379 -21.70 4.13 17.44
C THR A 379 -20.44 3.85 16.62
N VAL A 380 -19.83 2.70 16.87
CA VAL A 380 -18.80 2.12 16.00
C VAL A 380 -19.46 1.10 15.11
N VAL A 381 -19.49 1.39 13.81
CA VAL A 381 -20.03 0.48 12.79
C VAL A 381 -18.88 -0.32 12.22
N GLN A 382 -18.97 -1.65 12.29
CA GLN A 382 -18.06 -2.53 11.59
C GLN A 382 -18.81 -3.33 10.53
N ALA A 383 -18.19 -3.54 9.37
CA ALA A 383 -18.79 -4.25 8.25
C ALA A 383 -17.77 -5.20 7.58
N LYS A 384 -18.26 -6.36 7.13
CA LYS A 384 -17.53 -7.30 6.25
C LYS A 384 -18.42 -7.70 5.09
N ALA A 385 -17.81 -7.92 3.93
CA ALA A 385 -18.45 -8.57 2.81
C ALA A 385 -18.24 -10.09 2.90
N PHE A 386 -19.25 -10.86 2.49
CA PHE A 386 -19.22 -12.31 2.38
C PHE A 386 -19.73 -12.71 0.99
N ASP A 387 -18.97 -13.52 0.25
CA ASP A 387 -19.44 -14.05 -1.03
C ASP A 387 -20.14 -15.42 -0.86
N ASN A 388 -20.72 -15.91 -1.96
CA ASN A 388 -21.42 -17.20 -1.99
C ASN A 388 -20.51 -18.42 -1.74
N ASN A 389 -19.18 -18.25 -1.80
CA ASN A 389 -18.21 -19.30 -1.55
C ASN A 389 -17.74 -19.35 -0.09
N GLY A 390 -18.23 -18.44 0.75
CA GLY A 390 -17.84 -18.32 2.16
C GLY A 390 -16.52 -17.57 2.36
N ASN A 391 -16.03 -16.88 1.33
CA ASN A 391 -14.93 -15.94 1.44
C ASN A 391 -15.41 -14.67 2.14
N GLU A 392 -14.50 -14.01 2.85
CA GLU A 392 -14.84 -12.85 3.67
C GLU A 392 -13.81 -11.74 3.50
N SER A 393 -14.25 -10.50 3.57
CA SER A 393 -13.34 -9.36 3.50
C SER A 393 -12.63 -9.10 4.82
N ALA A 394 -11.62 -8.22 4.80
CA ALA A 394 -11.18 -7.56 6.03
C ALA A 394 -12.32 -6.70 6.63
N VAL A 395 -12.15 -6.28 7.89
CA VAL A 395 -13.14 -5.47 8.61
C VAL A 395 -13.04 -4.01 8.17
N SER A 396 -14.13 -3.48 7.65
CA SER A 396 -14.34 -2.03 7.48
C SER A 396 -14.83 -1.44 8.80
N THR A 397 -14.27 -0.32 9.24
CA THR A 397 -14.69 0.36 10.48
C THR A 397 -15.02 1.83 10.21
N ALA A 398 -16.13 2.31 10.76
CA ALA A 398 -16.53 3.72 10.73
C ALA A 398 -17.00 4.16 12.12
N TYR A 399 -16.67 5.41 12.49
CA TYR A 399 -16.94 6.00 13.79
C TYR A 399 -17.95 7.12 13.65
N PHE A 400 -19.16 6.91 14.16
CA PHE A 400 -20.24 7.88 14.16
C PHE A 400 -20.37 8.46 15.57
N ARG A 401 -19.92 9.69 15.78
CA ARG A 401 -19.94 10.37 17.08
C ARG A 401 -21.18 11.26 17.09
N VAL A 402 -22.19 10.89 17.87
CA VAL A 402 -23.46 11.62 17.92
C VAL A 402 -23.54 12.34 19.27
N LEU A 403 -23.44 13.66 19.22
CA LEU A 403 -23.32 14.50 20.40
C LEU A 403 -24.56 15.38 20.59
N LYS A 404 -25.06 15.41 21.83
CA LYS A 404 -26.01 16.42 22.31
C LYS A 404 -25.29 17.26 23.37
N PRO A 405 -24.63 18.36 22.98
CA PRO A 405 -23.74 19.09 23.88
C PRO A 405 -24.46 19.60 25.13
N GLN A 406 -23.81 19.47 26.28
CA GLN A 406 -24.20 20.11 27.54
C GLN A 406 -23.24 21.26 27.83
N ALA A 407 -23.58 22.12 28.81
CA ALA A 407 -22.79 23.31 29.14
C ALA A 407 -21.29 23.02 29.42
N ASN A 408 -20.97 21.82 29.92
CA ASN A 408 -19.61 21.40 30.25
C ASN A 408 -19.02 20.37 29.28
N SER A 409 -19.63 20.13 28.11
CA SER A 409 -19.11 19.18 27.11
C SER A 409 -17.87 19.73 26.39
N GLY A 410 -16.95 18.84 26.03
CA GLY A 410 -15.81 19.13 25.16
C GLY A 410 -14.47 19.33 25.87
N LEU A 411 -13.55 20.01 25.19
CA LEU A 411 -12.16 20.22 25.54
C LEU A 411 -11.79 21.69 25.35
N SER A 412 -10.91 22.22 26.19
CA SER A 412 -10.24 23.49 25.92
C SER A 412 -9.02 23.23 25.03
N VAL A 413 -8.81 24.08 24.03
CA VAL A 413 -7.68 24.00 23.11
C VAL A 413 -6.89 25.29 23.21
N ALA A 414 -5.58 25.17 23.38
CA ALA A 414 -4.64 26.27 23.35
C ALA A 414 -3.74 26.16 22.12
N PHE A 415 -3.69 27.20 21.31
CA PHE A 415 -2.85 27.24 20.12
C PHE A 415 -1.59 28.06 20.36
N TYR A 416 -0.47 27.54 19.88
CA TYR A 416 0.85 28.11 20.01
C TYR A 416 1.46 28.25 18.61
N LYS A 417 2.03 29.42 18.33
CA LYS A 417 2.87 29.59 17.15
C LYS A 417 4.23 28.94 17.41
N GLY A 418 4.68 28.11 16.49
CA GLY A 418 5.97 27.43 16.55
C GLY A 418 6.97 28.00 15.55
N ALA A 419 8.22 27.56 15.64
CA ALA A 419 9.23 27.79 14.62
C ALA A 419 10.32 26.72 14.75
N GLY A 420 10.54 25.93 13.70
CA GLY A 420 11.63 24.94 13.62
C GLY A 420 11.60 23.87 14.71
N TRP A 421 10.42 23.54 15.25
CA TRP A 421 10.30 22.44 16.22
C TRP A 421 10.47 21.10 15.52
N LYS A 422 11.21 20.20 16.17
CA LYS A 422 11.42 18.80 15.75
C LYS A 422 10.97 17.79 16.82
N GLN A 423 10.55 18.31 17.97
CA GLN A 423 10.05 17.61 19.13
C GLN A 423 9.07 18.54 19.87
N LEU A 424 8.21 17.98 20.71
CA LEU A 424 7.26 18.73 21.52
C LEU A 424 7.98 19.79 22.35
N PRO A 425 7.61 21.08 22.22
CA PRO A 425 8.17 22.11 23.07
C PRO A 425 7.63 21.96 24.50
N LEU A 426 8.33 22.57 25.45
CA LEU A 426 7.81 22.76 26.79
C LEU A 426 6.72 23.85 26.77
N PHE A 427 5.48 23.48 26.45
CA PHE A 427 4.34 24.42 26.37
C PHE A 427 4.11 25.25 27.63
N SER A 428 4.52 24.75 28.80
CA SER A 428 4.47 25.50 30.06
C SER A 428 5.38 26.73 30.10
N LYS A 429 6.36 26.83 29.19
CA LYS A 429 7.24 27.99 29.01
C LYS A 429 6.80 28.90 27.86
N LEU A 430 5.70 28.57 27.19
CA LEU A 430 5.16 29.32 26.07
C LEU A 430 3.84 29.99 26.44
N SER A 431 3.53 31.09 25.78
CA SER A 431 2.22 31.74 25.88
C SER A 431 1.36 31.31 24.69
N PRO A 432 0.11 30.86 24.92
CA PRO A 432 -0.80 30.55 23.83
C PRO A 432 -1.18 31.83 23.08
N ALA A 433 -1.20 31.78 21.76
CA ALA A 433 -1.65 32.89 20.93
C ALA A 433 -3.18 33.04 20.95
N THR A 434 -3.92 31.94 21.07
CA THR A 434 -5.38 31.96 21.23
C THR A 434 -5.88 30.66 21.87
N ARG A 435 -7.15 30.66 22.28
CA ARG A 435 -7.83 29.51 22.89
C ARG A 435 -9.25 29.36 22.34
N TRP A 436 -9.73 28.12 22.28
CA TRP A 436 -11.12 27.82 21.93
C TRP A 436 -11.59 26.52 22.58
N ASN A 437 -12.86 26.18 22.42
CA ASN A 437 -13.38 24.88 22.82
C ASN A 437 -13.57 23.97 21.59
N SER A 438 -13.27 22.68 21.76
CA SER A 438 -13.52 21.61 20.78
C SER A 438 -14.41 20.54 21.39
N ASN A 439 -15.19 19.82 20.58
CA ASN A 439 -15.99 18.70 21.06
C ASN A 439 -15.19 17.38 21.14
N GLU A 440 -14.09 17.29 20.39
CA GLU A 440 -13.25 16.10 20.29
C GLU A 440 -11.77 16.48 20.09
N PHE A 441 -10.89 15.48 20.19
CA PHE A 441 -9.49 15.63 19.79
C PHE A 441 -9.41 15.67 18.26
N PHE A 442 -9.54 16.88 17.72
CA PHE A 442 -9.56 17.15 16.29
C PHE A 442 -8.90 18.49 16.01
N ILE A 443 -8.13 18.54 14.93
CA ILE A 443 -7.56 19.78 14.42
C ILE A 443 -8.54 20.39 13.42
N ASP A 444 -9.20 21.48 13.82
CA ASP A 444 -10.03 22.28 12.92
C ASP A 444 -9.13 22.97 11.88
N THR A 445 -8.95 22.33 10.72
CA THR A 445 -8.05 22.78 9.66
C THR A 445 -8.33 24.22 9.24
N LYS A 446 -9.61 24.57 9.02
CA LYS A 446 -10.01 25.93 8.65
C LYS A 446 -9.58 26.97 9.69
N ARG A 447 -9.78 26.66 10.97
CA ARG A 447 -9.35 27.55 12.05
C ARG A 447 -7.83 27.59 12.15
N THR A 448 -7.17 26.45 12.16
CA THR A 448 -5.71 26.34 12.31
C THR A 448 -5.00 27.05 11.17
N ASP A 449 -5.36 26.77 9.91
CA ASP A 449 -4.78 27.40 8.72
C ASP A 449 -4.93 28.92 8.73
N SER A 450 -6.05 29.44 9.25
CA SER A 450 -6.25 30.90 9.38
C SER A 450 -5.32 31.59 10.39
N LEU A 451 -4.70 30.82 11.28
CA LEU A 451 -3.76 31.31 12.31
C LEU A 451 -2.29 31.15 11.92
N LEU A 452 -2.02 30.35 10.89
CA LEU A 452 -0.67 30.11 10.35
C LEU A 452 -0.23 31.27 9.47
N SER A 453 1.09 31.49 9.43
CA SER A 453 1.68 32.46 8.51
C SER A 453 2.02 31.74 7.20
N LYS A 454 1.93 32.41 6.05
CA LYS A 454 2.22 31.78 4.75
C LYS A 454 3.59 31.10 4.70
N ASP A 455 4.57 31.66 5.40
CA ASP A 455 5.95 31.17 5.42
C ASP A 455 6.28 30.34 6.68
N ASN A 456 5.28 30.02 7.52
CA ASN A 456 5.47 29.24 8.74
C ASN A 456 4.23 28.44 9.11
N SER A 457 4.33 27.14 8.84
CA SER A 457 3.41 26.05 9.14
C SER A 457 3.67 25.38 10.49
N CYS A 458 4.69 25.82 11.24
CA CYS A 458 5.01 25.24 12.55
C CYS A 458 4.07 25.78 13.63
N PHE A 459 3.37 24.90 14.33
CA PHE A 459 2.46 25.26 15.42
C PHE A 459 2.34 24.16 16.46
N GLY A 460 1.67 24.47 17.57
CA GLY A 460 1.31 23.49 18.58
C GLY A 460 -0.10 23.67 19.10
N LEU A 461 -0.69 22.56 19.54
CA LEU A 461 -2.00 22.51 20.16
C LEU A 461 -1.90 21.76 21.49
N VAL A 462 -2.49 22.35 22.52
CA VAL A 462 -2.68 21.68 23.82
C VAL A 462 -4.17 21.55 24.07
N PHE A 463 -4.66 20.32 24.04
CA PHE A 463 -6.03 19.96 24.36
C PHE A 463 -6.12 19.57 25.83
N THR A 464 -7.02 20.18 26.61
CA THR A 464 -7.24 19.86 28.03
C THR A 464 -8.71 19.66 28.37
N GLY A 465 -9.00 18.69 29.21
CA GLY A 465 -10.33 18.45 29.75
C GLY A 465 -10.37 17.21 30.62
N TYR A 466 -11.52 16.54 30.63
CA TYR A 466 -11.78 15.33 31.39
C TYR A 466 -12.42 14.27 30.49
N ILE A 467 -11.99 13.02 30.64
CA ILE A 467 -12.62 11.86 30.02
C ILE A 467 -13.45 11.12 31.06
N GLN A 468 -14.69 10.75 30.71
CA GLN A 468 -15.55 9.89 31.52
C GLN A 468 -15.24 8.41 31.26
N ILE A 469 -14.89 7.69 32.32
CA ILE A 469 -14.69 6.24 32.35
C ILE A 469 -15.91 5.60 33.03
N ASP A 470 -16.65 4.76 32.31
CA ASP A 470 -17.86 4.13 32.85
C ASP A 470 -17.55 2.87 33.66
N VAL A 471 -16.53 2.12 33.25
CA VAL A 471 -16.15 0.83 33.83
C VAL A 471 -14.68 0.89 34.22
N ALA A 472 -14.38 0.65 35.51
CA ALA A 472 -13.00 0.58 35.98
C ALA A 472 -12.23 -0.57 35.31
N GLY A 473 -10.94 -0.39 35.07
CA GLY A 473 -10.06 -1.43 34.53
C GLY A 473 -8.88 -0.87 33.76
N GLU A 474 -8.22 -1.76 33.00
CA GLU A 474 -7.09 -1.39 32.16
C GLU A 474 -7.57 -0.77 30.84
N TYR A 475 -7.07 0.42 30.55
CA TYR A 475 -7.30 1.15 29.31
C TYR A 475 -6.00 1.30 28.54
N LYS A 476 -6.07 1.11 27.22
CA LYS A 476 -5.00 1.48 26.30
C LYS A 476 -5.43 2.68 25.48
N PHE A 477 -4.61 3.72 25.48
CA PHE A 477 -4.79 4.92 24.69
C PHE A 477 -3.83 4.92 23.50
N TYR A 478 -4.24 5.62 22.44
CA TYR A 478 -3.46 5.75 21.22
C TYR A 478 -3.52 7.20 20.74
N THR A 479 -2.43 7.68 20.16
CA THR A 479 -2.43 8.85 19.29
C THR A 479 -1.95 8.44 17.92
N GLN A 480 -2.63 8.91 16.88
CA GLN A 480 -2.16 8.84 15.49
C GLN A 480 -1.90 10.28 15.06
N SER A 481 -0.63 10.66 14.93
CA SER A 481 -0.25 12.05 14.62
C SER A 481 0.77 12.13 13.50
N ASP A 482 0.58 13.14 12.64
CA ASP A 482 1.64 13.74 11.83
C ASP A 482 2.45 14.63 12.77
N ASP A 483 3.76 14.45 12.79
CA ASP A 483 4.66 14.95 13.82
C ASP A 483 4.24 14.57 15.24
N GLY A 484 4.75 15.31 16.23
CA GLY A 484 4.80 14.84 17.60
C GLY A 484 3.51 15.04 18.38
N SER A 485 3.10 14.00 19.12
CA SER A 485 2.08 14.10 20.14
C SER A 485 2.41 13.35 21.44
N ALA A 486 1.83 13.81 22.55
CA ALA A 486 1.88 13.11 23.83
C ALA A 486 0.54 13.20 24.55
N LEU A 487 -0.01 12.05 24.95
CA LEU A 487 -1.27 11.95 25.68
C LEU A 487 -1.01 11.69 27.15
N TYR A 488 -1.68 12.45 28.02
CA TYR A 488 -1.58 12.37 29.47
C TYR A 488 -2.94 12.07 30.08
N ILE A 489 -2.96 11.21 31.10
CA ILE A 489 -4.13 10.95 31.95
C ILE A 489 -3.70 11.11 33.40
N ASN A 490 -4.44 11.91 34.19
CA ASN A 490 -4.06 12.25 35.58
C ASN A 490 -2.59 12.73 35.68
N ASP A 491 -2.16 13.60 34.76
CA ASP A 491 -0.79 14.12 34.61
C ASP A 491 0.32 13.09 34.31
N LYS A 492 -0.01 11.79 34.21
CA LYS A 492 0.91 10.75 33.76
C LYS A 492 0.93 10.71 32.24
N LYS A 493 2.12 10.79 31.63
CA LYS A 493 2.29 10.54 30.18
C LYS A 493 1.96 9.07 29.89
N VAL A 494 0.90 8.82 29.14
CA VAL A 494 0.44 7.48 28.76
C VAL A 494 0.93 7.14 27.36
N VAL A 495 0.81 8.06 26.39
CA VAL A 495 1.29 7.87 25.01
C VAL A 495 2.41 8.86 24.71
N ASN A 496 3.49 8.37 24.10
CA ASN A 496 4.58 9.18 23.57
C ASN A 496 4.75 8.91 22.08
N ASN A 497 4.27 9.84 21.25
CA ASN A 497 4.40 9.82 19.80
C ASN A 497 5.19 11.05 19.32
N ASP A 498 6.24 11.43 20.05
CA ASP A 498 7.02 12.65 19.78
C ASP A 498 8.01 12.45 18.61
N GLY A 499 8.46 13.57 18.02
CA GLY A 499 9.38 13.64 16.89
C GLY A 499 8.77 14.28 15.65
N ASP A 500 9.64 14.60 14.68
CA ASP A 500 9.28 15.00 13.31
C ASP A 500 9.15 13.73 12.47
N HIS A 501 7.95 13.43 12.01
CA HIS A 501 7.64 12.21 11.27
C HIS A 501 6.26 12.30 10.61
N GLY A 502 6.06 11.56 9.52
CA GLY A 502 4.74 11.36 8.93
C GLY A 502 3.71 10.76 9.91
N VAL A 503 2.45 10.70 9.50
CA VAL A 503 1.35 10.12 10.30
C VAL A 503 1.67 8.71 10.78
N LYS A 504 1.91 8.55 12.07
CA LYS A 504 2.14 7.24 12.71
C LYS A 504 1.34 7.11 14.00
N GLU A 505 1.10 5.86 14.40
CA GLU A 505 0.41 5.56 15.66
C GLU A 505 1.39 5.16 16.77
N ALA A 506 1.18 5.71 17.96
CA ALA A 506 1.77 5.19 19.20
C ALA A 506 0.69 4.88 20.23
N SER A 507 1.04 4.10 21.25
CA SER A 507 0.09 3.69 22.29
C SER A 507 0.72 3.50 23.66
N GLY A 508 -0.12 3.46 24.69
CA GLY A 508 0.28 3.11 26.05
C GLY A 508 -0.91 2.83 26.95
N GLU A 509 -0.64 2.25 28.11
CA GLU A 509 -1.64 1.64 28.98
C GLU A 509 -1.70 2.28 30.37
N ILE A 510 -2.89 2.35 30.95
CA ILE A 510 -3.15 2.87 32.29
C ILE A 510 -4.40 2.20 32.90
N THR A 511 -4.34 1.85 34.18
CA THR A 511 -5.53 1.41 34.93
C THR A 511 -6.29 2.63 35.45
N LEU A 512 -7.61 2.66 35.22
CA LEU A 512 -8.49 3.75 35.63
C LEU A 512 -9.65 3.22 36.45
N GLU A 513 -10.09 4.02 37.41
CA GLU A 513 -11.34 3.81 38.13
C GLU A 513 -12.51 4.36 37.30
N ALA A 514 -13.74 3.98 37.66
CA ALA A 514 -14.92 4.63 37.08
C ALA A 514 -15.01 6.10 37.55
N GLY A 515 -15.31 7.01 36.63
CA GLY A 515 -15.41 8.45 36.90
C GLY A 515 -14.70 9.32 35.88
N LYS A 516 -14.66 10.63 36.14
CA LYS A 516 -13.95 11.59 35.30
C LYS A 516 -12.47 11.68 35.67
N HIS A 517 -11.62 11.58 34.66
CA HIS A 517 -10.16 11.72 34.78
C HIS A 517 -9.65 12.87 33.91
N PRO A 518 -8.78 13.75 34.42
CA PRO A 518 -8.06 14.71 33.59
C PRO A 518 -7.38 14.03 32.40
N ILE A 519 -7.60 14.57 31.21
CA ILE A 519 -6.97 14.15 29.96
C ILE A 519 -6.36 15.36 29.27
N ARG A 520 -5.15 15.18 28.73
CA ARG A 520 -4.44 16.20 27.95
C ARG A 520 -3.77 15.57 26.74
N ILE A 521 -3.80 16.25 25.59
CA ILE A 521 -2.91 15.95 24.47
C ILE A 521 -2.10 17.19 24.13
N ASP A 522 -0.78 17.03 24.16
CA ASP A 522 0.17 18.00 23.63
C ASP A 522 0.50 17.55 22.20
N PHE A 523 0.40 18.45 21.22
CA PHE A 523 0.66 18.19 19.80
C PHE A 523 1.51 19.31 19.20
N PHE A 524 2.42 18.98 18.29
CA PHE A 524 3.07 19.98 17.44
C PHE A 524 3.12 19.52 15.98
N ASN A 525 3.15 20.49 15.08
CA ASN A 525 3.47 20.33 13.68
C ASN A 525 4.79 21.03 13.36
N ALA A 526 5.72 20.37 12.69
CA ALA A 526 7.00 20.90 12.23
C ALA A 526 6.80 21.72 10.95
N ASP A 527 6.25 21.09 9.91
CA ASP A 527 5.96 21.67 8.60
C ASP A 527 4.91 20.81 7.85
N GLY A 528 4.52 21.18 6.62
CA GLY A 528 3.75 20.32 5.73
C GLY A 528 2.31 20.03 6.17
N GLY A 529 1.87 18.79 5.95
CA GLY A 529 0.58 18.28 6.42
C GLY A 529 0.54 18.18 7.94
N TYR A 530 -0.66 18.03 8.50
CA TYR A 530 -0.80 17.76 9.93
C TYR A 530 -2.01 16.87 10.20
N TRP A 531 -1.89 16.00 11.20
CA TRP A 531 -2.98 15.12 11.61
C TRP A 531 -2.91 14.80 13.10
N LEU A 532 -4.08 14.63 13.74
CA LEU A 532 -4.18 14.09 15.08
C LEU A 532 -5.52 13.38 15.25
N ASP A 533 -5.46 12.09 15.54
CA ASP A 533 -6.57 11.31 16.11
C ASP A 533 -6.16 10.76 17.49
N ALA A 534 -7.16 10.59 18.37
CA ALA A 534 -6.98 9.95 19.67
C ALA A 534 -7.98 8.80 19.84
N PHE A 535 -7.46 7.62 20.18
CA PHE A 535 -8.26 6.41 20.38
C PHE A 535 -8.08 5.86 21.79
N TYR A 536 -9.03 5.02 22.20
CA TYR A 536 -8.91 4.20 23.39
C TYR A 536 -9.55 2.81 23.19
N LYS A 537 -9.11 1.85 23.99
CA LYS A 537 -9.79 0.56 24.23
C LYS A 537 -9.77 0.27 25.73
N GLY A 538 -10.74 -0.50 26.21
CA GLY A 538 -10.85 -0.84 27.63
C GLY A 538 -11.90 -1.92 27.87
N PRO A 539 -12.32 -2.15 29.12
CA PRO A 539 -13.31 -3.16 29.47
C PRO A 539 -14.61 -2.99 28.68
N GLY A 540 -14.95 -3.97 27.83
CA GLY A 540 -16.14 -3.93 26.98
C GLY A 540 -16.10 -2.94 25.80
N ILE A 541 -14.95 -2.30 25.55
CA ILE A 541 -14.78 -1.25 24.54
C ILE A 541 -13.71 -1.68 23.54
N SER A 542 -14.12 -2.06 22.32
CA SER A 542 -13.21 -2.20 21.18
C SER A 542 -12.51 -0.87 20.88
N LYS A 543 -11.29 -0.93 20.32
CA LYS A 543 -10.52 0.27 19.94
C LYS A 543 -11.40 1.20 19.09
N GLN A 544 -11.55 2.43 19.55
CA GLN A 544 -12.34 3.44 18.87
C GLN A 544 -11.83 4.84 19.16
N LEU A 545 -12.20 5.81 18.30
CA LEU A 545 -11.97 7.22 18.59
C LEU A 545 -12.57 7.56 19.94
N ILE A 546 -11.87 8.37 20.75
CA ILE A 546 -12.42 8.83 22.03
C ILE A 546 -13.74 9.56 21.76
N PRO A 547 -14.88 9.07 22.26
CA PRO A 547 -16.18 9.63 21.93
C PRO A 547 -16.34 11.07 22.43
N ALA A 548 -16.89 11.95 21.59
CA ALA A 548 -17.14 13.34 21.94
C ALA A 548 -18.08 13.49 23.16
N ASP A 549 -19.02 12.56 23.34
CA ASP A 549 -19.94 12.50 24.48
C ASP A 549 -19.30 11.97 25.77
N LYS A 550 -18.02 11.59 25.74
CA LYS A 550 -17.21 11.24 26.92
C LYS A 550 -16.24 12.34 27.34
N LEU A 551 -16.25 13.50 26.69
CA LEU A 551 -15.32 14.60 26.95
C LEU A 551 -16.01 15.79 27.62
N PHE A 552 -15.36 16.32 28.65
CA PHE A 552 -15.89 17.40 29.48
C PHE A 552 -14.83 18.46 29.82
N LEU A 553 -15.24 19.73 29.86
CA LEU A 553 -14.39 20.87 30.24
C LEU A 553 -14.05 20.86 31.73
N THR A 554 -14.94 20.30 32.55
CA THR A 554 -14.84 20.29 34.02
C THR A 554 -15.20 18.92 34.62
N ARG A 555 -14.69 18.68 35.84
CA ARG A 555 -14.89 17.44 36.58
C ARG A 555 -16.35 17.12 36.87
#